data_AF-A0A2M7AIJ9-F1
#
_entry.id   AF-A0A2M7AIJ9-F1
#
_cell.length_a   1.000
_cell.length_b   1.000
_cell.length_c   1.000
_cell.angle_alpha   90.00
_cell.angle_beta   90.00
_cell.angle_gamma   90.00
#
_symmetry.space_group_name_H-M   'P 1'
#
loop_
_entity.id
_entity.type
_entity.pdbx_description
1 polymer ?
#
loop_
_entity_poly.entity_id
_entity_poly.type
_entity_poly.pdbx_seq_one_letter_code
_entity_poly.pdbx_strand_id
1 'polypeptide(L)'
;MLKRVLVATAAVFVAWSVPDFAIHGVILRSVYAQTPALWRPMGEMKMVLMYATVLVAAACFVGIFAHLVQPKSIGAGIEYGLLFGIGTGISMGYGTYSVMPISEDMAFTWFVGSIIEAVVAGIITAIMLKPKKEQANS
;
A
#
# COMPACT_ATOMS: atom_id res chain seq x y z
N MET A 1 -17.78 11.80 8.71
CA MET A 1 -17.07 10.66 8.10
C MET A 1 -16.11 11.10 6.99
N LEU A 2 -16.57 11.83 5.96
CA LEU A 2 -15.76 12.25 4.82
C LEU A 2 -14.41 12.91 5.18
N LYS A 3 -14.39 13.90 6.08
CA LYS A 3 -13.13 14.52 6.53
C LYS A 3 -12.12 13.49 7.08
N ARG A 4 -12.58 12.51 7.85
CA ARG A 4 -11.70 11.47 8.41
C ARG A 4 -11.18 10.53 7.32
N VAL A 5 -12.03 10.20 6.33
CA VAL A 5 -11.63 9.41 5.15
C VAL A 5 -10.53 10.15 4.38
N LEU A 6 -10.70 11.43 4.08
CA LEU A 6 -9.69 12.22 3.34
C LEU A 6 -8.34 12.29 4.08
N VAL A 7 -8.37 12.54 5.40
CA VAL A 7 -7.13 12.57 6.20
C VAL A 7 -6.50 11.18 6.30
N ALA A 8 -7.30 10.12 6.41
CA ALA A 8 -6.80 8.73 6.40
C ALA A 8 -6.19 8.35 5.05
N THR A 9 -6.80 8.76 3.93
CA THR A 9 -6.25 8.59 2.59
C THR A 9 -4.88 9.26 2.47
N ALA A 10 -4.75 10.50 2.93
CA ALA A 10 -3.47 11.20 2.91
C ALA A 10 -2.42 10.50 3.78
N ALA A 11 -2.81 10.02 4.97
CA ALA A 11 -1.92 9.28 5.85
C ALA A 11 -1.44 7.95 5.24
N VAL A 12 -2.35 7.18 4.61
CA VAL A 12 -2.01 5.94 3.91
C VAL A 12 -1.13 6.20 2.70
N PHE A 13 -1.43 7.24 1.92
CA PHE A 13 -0.59 7.64 0.78
C PHE A 13 0.86 7.89 1.19
N VAL A 14 1.07 8.61 2.30
CA VAL A 14 2.42 8.84 2.86
C VAL A 14 3.02 7.54 3.39
N ALA A 15 2.23 6.73 4.09
CA ALA A 15 2.68 5.46 4.67
C ALA A 15 3.10 4.42 3.64
N TRP A 16 2.62 4.51 2.39
CA TRP A 16 3.10 3.71 1.26
C TRP A 16 4.28 4.38 0.55
N SER A 17 4.18 5.68 0.26
CA SER A 17 5.21 6.38 -0.52
C SER A 17 6.59 6.41 0.14
N VAL A 18 6.66 6.46 1.48
CA VAL A 18 7.93 6.52 2.21
C VAL A 18 8.67 5.17 2.19
N PRO A 19 8.05 4.04 2.57
CA PRO A 19 8.66 2.72 2.38
C PRO A 19 8.97 2.40 0.92
N ASP A 20 8.09 2.74 -0.03
CA ASP A 20 8.33 2.55 -1.47
C ASP A 20 9.64 3.19 -1.91
N PHE A 21 9.92 4.42 -1.46
CA PHE A 21 11.18 5.08 -1.76
C PHE A 21 12.39 4.29 -1.24
N ALA A 22 12.30 3.72 -0.04
CA ALA A 22 13.37 2.91 0.53
C ALA A 22 13.50 1.54 -0.17
N ILE A 23 12.38 0.85 -0.42
CA ILE A 23 12.34 -0.45 -1.07
C ILE A 23 12.89 -0.33 -2.49
N HIS A 24 12.39 0.61 -3.28
CA HIS A 24 12.77 0.75 -4.69
C HIS A 24 14.09 1.49 -4.89
N GLY A 25 14.36 2.53 -4.09
CA GLY A 25 15.53 3.39 -4.22
C GLY A 25 16.80 2.86 -3.53
N VAL A 26 16.64 1.98 -2.53
CA VAL A 26 17.77 1.44 -1.75
C VAL A 26 17.85 -0.08 -1.88
N ILE A 27 16.80 -0.81 -1.48
CA ILE A 27 16.84 -2.28 -1.39
C ILE A 27 16.94 -2.91 -2.78
N LEU A 28 16.08 -2.50 -3.71
CA LEU A 28 15.99 -3.08 -5.05
C LEU A 28 16.84 -2.36 -6.10
N ARG A 29 17.59 -1.32 -5.71
CA ARG A 29 18.35 -0.51 -6.66
C ARG A 29 19.32 -1.33 -7.51
N SER A 30 20.07 -2.23 -6.88
CA SER A 30 21.03 -3.11 -7.57
C SER A 30 20.33 -4.15 -8.45
N VAL A 31 19.14 -4.59 -8.06
CA VAL A 31 18.33 -5.56 -8.81
C VAL A 31 17.70 -4.90 -10.05
N TYR A 32 17.25 -3.65 -9.95
CA TYR A 32 16.76 -2.88 -11.10
C TYR A 32 17.85 -2.57 -12.12
N ALA A 33 19.08 -2.31 -11.66
CA ALA A 33 20.21 -2.10 -12.57
C ALA A 33 20.53 -3.33 -13.45
N GLN A 34 20.11 -4.53 -13.03
CA GLN A 34 20.29 -5.77 -13.80
C GLN A 34 19.20 -5.99 -14.87
N THR A 35 18.10 -5.24 -14.82
CA THR A 35 16.95 -5.43 -15.71
C THR A 35 16.56 -4.14 -16.47
N PRO A 36 17.51 -3.38 -17.04
CA PRO A 36 17.23 -2.05 -17.60
C PRO A 36 16.20 -2.08 -18.74
N ALA A 37 16.13 -3.19 -19.50
CA ALA A 37 15.18 -3.36 -20.59
C ALA A 37 13.71 -3.44 -20.14
N LEU A 38 13.42 -3.70 -18.85
CA LEU A 38 12.06 -3.75 -18.32
C LEU A 38 11.51 -2.36 -17.98
N TRP A 39 12.37 -1.36 -17.80
CA TRP A 39 12.00 -0.07 -17.22
C TRP A 39 12.04 1.03 -18.26
N ARG A 40 11.14 2.02 -18.10
CA ARG A 40 11.29 3.27 -18.84
C ARG A 40 12.62 3.94 -18.48
N PRO A 41 13.30 4.61 -19.42
CA PRO A 41 14.43 5.48 -19.09
C PRO A 41 14.04 6.49 -18.01
N MET A 42 14.99 6.84 -17.12
CA MET A 42 14.73 7.74 -15.98
C MET A 42 14.06 9.05 -16.38
N GLY A 43 14.50 9.69 -17.48
CA GLY A 43 13.92 10.93 -17.99
C GLY A 43 12.51 10.79 -18.59
N GLU A 44 12.06 9.56 -18.82
CA GLU A 44 10.75 9.25 -19.43
C GLU A 44 9.75 8.69 -18.42
N MET A 45 10.20 8.42 -17.18
CA MET A 45 9.32 7.95 -16.11
C MET A 45 8.22 8.95 -15.81
N LYS A 46 6.98 8.47 -15.78
CA LYS A 46 5.79 9.31 -15.55
C LYS A 46 5.56 9.50 -14.06
N MET A 47 6.42 10.27 -13.41
CA MET A 47 6.41 10.45 -11.94
C MET A 47 5.06 10.93 -11.39
N VAL A 48 4.42 11.89 -12.07
CA VAL A 48 3.09 12.38 -11.68
C VAL A 48 2.04 11.28 -11.74
N LEU A 49 2.06 10.47 -12.80
CA LEU A 49 1.13 9.35 -12.95
C LEU A 49 1.38 8.29 -11.88
N MET A 50 2.65 7.99 -11.57
CA MET A 50 3.02 7.06 -10.51
C MET A 50 2.41 7.47 -9.16
N TYR A 51 2.65 8.70 -8.70
CA TYR A 51 2.07 9.17 -7.44
C TYR A 51 0.53 9.30 -7.50
N ALA A 52 -0.03 9.68 -8.64
CA ALA A 52 -1.48 9.71 -8.81
C ALA A 52 -2.11 8.30 -8.65
N THR A 53 -1.47 7.26 -9.19
CA THR A 53 -1.94 5.87 -9.01
C THR A 53 -1.89 5.43 -7.54
N VAL A 54 -0.81 5.77 -6.81
CA VAL A 54 -0.70 5.47 -5.37
C VAL A 54 -1.78 6.21 -4.58
N LEU A 55 -2.06 7.48 -4.90
CA LEU A 55 -3.10 8.26 -4.24
C LEU A 55 -4.51 7.67 -4.47
N VAL A 56 -4.82 7.27 -5.70
CA VAL A 56 -6.10 6.63 -6.03
C VAL A 56 -6.23 5.29 -5.32
N ALA A 57 -5.17 4.47 -5.33
CA ALA A 57 -5.15 3.20 -4.60
C ALA A 57 -5.37 3.40 -3.10
N ALA A 58 -4.71 4.39 -2.49
CA ALA A 58 -4.88 4.73 -1.08
C ALA A 58 -6.31 5.18 -0.76
N ALA A 59 -6.92 5.99 -1.64
CA ALA A 59 -8.31 6.42 -1.51
C ALA A 59 -9.28 5.24 -1.58
N CYS A 60 -9.08 4.32 -2.52
CA CYS A 60 -9.88 3.10 -2.63
C CYS A 60 -9.69 2.20 -1.41
N PHE A 61 -8.46 1.97 -0.96
CA PHE A 61 -8.16 1.14 0.20
C PHE A 61 -8.85 1.66 1.46
N VAL A 62 -8.76 2.97 1.73
CA VAL A 62 -9.45 3.60 2.86
C VAL A 62 -10.97 3.57 2.68
N GLY A 63 -11.45 3.81 1.47
CA GLY A 63 -12.87 3.79 1.13
C GLY A 63 -13.51 2.42 1.38
N ILE A 64 -12.86 1.34 0.92
CA ILE A 64 -13.29 -0.04 1.16
C ILE A 64 -13.43 -0.29 2.67
N PHE A 65 -12.41 0.06 3.46
CA PHE A 65 -12.50 -0.10 4.92
C PHE A 65 -13.62 0.76 5.53
N ALA A 66 -13.78 2.00 5.08
CA ALA A 66 -14.79 2.91 5.58
C ALA A 66 -16.21 2.37 5.35
N HIS A 67 -16.47 1.80 4.18
CA HIS A 67 -17.79 1.37 3.74
C HIS A 67 -18.13 -0.09 4.09
N LEU A 68 -17.16 -0.99 3.97
CA LEU A 68 -17.41 -2.43 4.01
C LEU A 68 -16.97 -3.10 5.32
N VAL A 69 -16.11 -2.45 6.11
CA VAL A 69 -15.55 -3.06 7.34
C VAL A 69 -16.24 -2.53 8.59
N GLN A 70 -16.84 -3.45 9.35
CA GLN A 70 -17.47 -3.23 10.65
C GLN A 70 -17.28 -4.46 11.56
N PRO A 71 -17.09 -4.27 12.88
CA PRO A 71 -16.86 -2.99 13.55
C PRO A 71 -15.46 -2.44 13.24
N LYS A 72 -15.33 -1.11 13.21
CA LYS A 72 -14.03 -0.44 13.01
C LYS A 72 -13.13 -0.64 14.23
N SER A 73 -12.17 -1.55 14.10
CA SER A 73 -11.21 -1.93 15.15
C SER A 73 -9.81 -2.12 14.56
N ILE A 74 -8.78 -2.07 15.40
CA ILE A 74 -7.39 -2.30 14.96
C ILE A 74 -7.25 -3.73 14.42
N GLY A 75 -7.87 -4.73 15.05
CA GLY A 75 -7.87 -6.11 14.56
C GLY A 75 -8.46 -6.24 13.15
N ALA A 76 -9.62 -5.60 12.91
CA ALA A 76 -10.19 -5.54 11.57
C ALA A 76 -9.30 -4.80 10.55
N GLY A 77 -8.57 -3.77 11.00
CA GLY A 77 -7.56 -3.08 10.19
C GLY A 77 -6.39 -3.98 9.79
N ILE A 78 -5.87 -4.76 10.73
CA ILE A 78 -4.79 -5.74 10.49
C ILE A 78 -5.26 -6.82 9.52
N GLU A 79 -6.42 -7.42 9.77
CA GLU A 79 -6.97 -8.50 8.92
C GLU A 79 -7.25 -7.99 7.51
N TYR A 80 -7.88 -6.82 7.38
CA TYR A 80 -8.11 -6.18 6.10
C TYR A 80 -6.81 -5.89 5.35
N GLY A 81 -5.84 -5.28 6.02
CA GLY A 81 -4.53 -4.97 5.45
C GLY A 81 -3.77 -6.23 5.03
N LEU A 82 -3.84 -7.30 5.84
CA LEU A 82 -3.20 -8.57 5.54
C LEU A 82 -3.80 -9.22 4.29
N LEU A 83 -5.13 -9.34 4.22
CA LEU A 83 -5.80 -9.95 3.07
C LEU A 83 -5.60 -9.13 1.80
N PHE A 84 -5.69 -7.79 1.89
CA PHE A 84 -5.42 -6.90 0.77
C PHE A 84 -3.97 -7.05 0.30
N GLY A 85 -3.02 -6.98 1.22
CA GLY A 85 -1.59 -7.07 0.93
C GLY A 85 -1.16 -8.42 0.37
N ILE A 86 -1.75 -9.54 0.84
CA ILE A 86 -1.53 -10.85 0.23
C ILE A 86 -2.08 -10.85 -1.20
N GLY A 87 -3.32 -10.41 -1.39
CA GLY A 87 -3.98 -10.43 -2.71
C GLY A 87 -3.27 -9.55 -3.76
N THR A 88 -2.89 -8.32 -3.38
CA THR A 88 -2.16 -7.43 -4.28
C THR A 88 -0.70 -7.83 -4.41
N GLY A 89 -0.04 -8.17 -3.31
CA GLY A 89 1.37 -8.53 -3.28
C GLY A 89 1.67 -9.81 -4.04
N ILE A 90 0.82 -10.85 -3.94
CA ILE A 90 1.06 -12.11 -4.66
C ILE A 90 0.93 -11.88 -6.16
N SER A 91 -0.06 -11.09 -6.58
CA SER A 91 -0.30 -10.72 -7.98
C SER A 91 0.86 -9.88 -8.53
N MET A 92 1.27 -8.85 -7.79
CA MET A 92 2.36 -7.97 -8.21
C MET A 92 3.73 -8.64 -8.17
N GLY A 93 4.05 -9.41 -7.13
CA GLY A 93 5.32 -10.12 -7.00
C GLY A 93 5.39 -11.36 -7.88
N TYR A 94 4.79 -12.45 -7.42
CA TYR A 94 4.89 -13.75 -8.09
C TYR A 94 4.03 -13.86 -9.35
N GLY A 95 2.91 -13.14 -9.44
CA GLY A 95 2.13 -13.05 -10.67
C GLY A 95 2.95 -12.44 -11.80
N THR A 96 3.67 -11.34 -11.54
CA THR A 96 4.62 -10.77 -12.51
C THR A 96 5.77 -11.73 -12.82
N TYR A 97 6.38 -12.35 -11.81
CA TYR A 97 7.47 -13.33 -11.98
C TYR A 97 7.09 -14.51 -12.87
N SER A 98 5.81 -14.92 -12.84
CA SER A 98 5.34 -16.06 -13.64
C SER A 98 5.43 -15.85 -15.15
N VAL A 99 5.49 -14.60 -15.62
CA VAL A 99 5.46 -14.25 -17.05
C VAL A 99 6.54 -13.25 -17.48
N MET A 100 7.13 -12.51 -16.54
CA MET A 100 8.22 -11.57 -16.80
C MET A 100 9.53 -12.08 -16.18
N PRO A 101 10.68 -11.83 -16.84
CA PRO A 101 11.98 -12.28 -16.36
C PRO A 101 12.53 -11.36 -15.24
N ILE A 102 11.75 -11.15 -14.17
CA ILE A 102 12.24 -10.52 -12.95
C ILE A 102 12.96 -11.57 -12.09
N SER A 103 13.85 -11.16 -11.19
CA SER A 103 14.49 -12.09 -10.26
C SER A 103 13.52 -12.51 -9.14
N GLU A 104 13.79 -13.66 -8.54
CA GLU A 104 13.03 -14.13 -7.37
C GLU A 104 13.11 -13.14 -6.20
N ASP A 105 14.29 -12.56 -5.94
CA ASP A 105 14.48 -11.54 -4.91
C ASP A 105 13.58 -10.32 -5.11
N MET A 106 13.37 -9.90 -6.37
CA MET A 106 12.48 -8.78 -6.69
C MET A 106 11.02 -9.15 -6.40
N ALA A 107 10.60 -10.33 -6.86
CA ALA A 107 9.25 -10.83 -6.65
C ALA A 107 8.92 -10.98 -5.16
N PHE A 108 9.84 -11.58 -4.40
CA PHE A 108 9.71 -11.75 -2.96
C PHE A 108 9.65 -10.41 -2.22
N THR A 109 10.53 -9.47 -2.58
CA THR A 109 10.55 -8.14 -1.95
C THR A 109 9.26 -7.37 -2.21
N TRP A 110 8.73 -7.40 -3.44
CA TRP A 110 7.44 -6.78 -3.76
C TRP A 110 6.29 -7.42 -3.00
N PHE A 111 6.27 -8.75 -2.91
CA PHE A 111 5.25 -9.48 -2.18
C PHE A 111 5.24 -9.12 -0.69
N VAL A 112 6.39 -9.24 -0.01
CA VAL A 112 6.50 -8.97 1.42
C VAL A 112 6.32 -7.48 1.72
N GLY A 113 6.88 -6.59 0.89
CA GLY A 113 6.68 -5.14 1.00
C GLY A 113 5.21 -4.76 0.96
N SER A 114 4.46 -5.28 -0.02
CA SER A 114 3.02 -5.04 -0.16
C SER A 114 2.22 -5.49 1.07
N ILE A 115 2.58 -6.63 1.68
CA ILE A 115 1.92 -7.11 2.90
C ILE A 115 2.18 -6.15 4.06
N ILE A 116 3.43 -5.77 4.29
CA ILE A 116 3.82 -4.89 5.41
C ILE A 116 3.13 -3.54 5.26
N GLU A 117 3.19 -2.94 4.08
CA GLU A 117 2.58 -1.65 3.77
C GLU A 117 1.06 -1.67 3.92
N ALA A 118 0.39 -2.71 3.45
CA ALA A 118 -1.05 -2.85 3.56
C ALA A 118 -1.50 -3.06 5.01
N VAL A 119 -0.76 -3.84 5.82
CA VAL A 119 -1.04 -4.01 7.25
C VAL A 119 -0.89 -2.69 8.00
N VAL A 120 0.20 -1.95 7.76
CA VAL A 120 0.41 -0.63 8.38
C VAL A 120 -0.70 0.35 7.97
N ALA A 121 -1.06 0.39 6.69
CA ALA A 121 -2.17 1.21 6.20
C ALA A 121 -3.52 0.81 6.80
N GLY A 122 -3.76 -0.48 7.00
CA GLY A 122 -4.96 -1.01 7.66
C GLY A 122 -5.07 -0.55 9.12
N ILE A 123 -3.96 -0.58 9.86
CA ILE A 123 -3.89 -0.06 11.23
C ILE A 123 -4.15 1.45 11.26
N ILE A 124 -3.49 2.23 10.40
CA ILE A 124 -3.68 3.69 10.30
C ILE A 124 -5.16 4.00 10.03
N THR A 125 -5.74 3.32 9.03
CA THR A 125 -7.14 3.51 8.63
C THR A 125 -8.09 3.16 9.78
N ALA A 126 -7.86 2.05 10.47
CA ALA A 126 -8.67 1.63 11.60
C ALA A 126 -8.64 2.66 12.74
N ILE A 127 -7.46 3.16 13.11
CA ILE A 127 -7.30 4.16 14.17
C ILE A 127 -8.06 5.45 13.82
N MET A 128 -7.93 5.92 12.58
CA MET A 128 -8.48 7.21 12.15
C MET A 128 -10.00 7.16 11.94
N LEU A 129 -10.54 6.01 11.54
CA LEU A 129 -11.97 5.82 11.29
C LEU A 129 -12.74 5.28 12.49
N LYS A 130 -12.06 4.79 13.54
CA LYS A 130 -12.71 4.33 14.78
C LYS A 130 -13.62 5.44 15.35
N PRO A 131 -14.86 5.13 15.75
CA PRO A 131 -15.69 6.07 16.49
C PRO A 131 -14.95 6.50 17.76
N LYS A 132 -14.97 7.80 18.09
CA LYS A 132 -14.55 8.22 19.43
C LYS A 132 -15.55 7.58 20.39
N LYS A 133 -15.08 6.98 21.50
CA LYS A 133 -16.00 6.67 22.60
C LYS A 133 -16.68 7.97 22.96
N GLU A 134 -18.00 8.01 22.81
CA GLU A 134 -18.83 9.10 23.31
C GLU A 134 -18.45 9.28 24.78
N GLN A 135 -18.18 10.51 25.20
CA GLN A 135 -17.90 10.80 26.60
C GLN A 135 -19.15 10.43 27.39
N ALA A 136 -19.17 9.21 27.94
CA ALA A 136 -20.09 8.85 28.99
C ALA A 136 -19.71 9.73 30.18
N ASN A 137 -20.43 10.84 30.32
CA ASN A 137 -20.71 11.55 31.55
C ASN A 137 -21.90 12.48 31.25
N SER A 138 -23.08 11.89 31.45
CA SER A 138 -24.24 12.55 32.04
C SER A 138 -23.86 13.32 33.30
#